data_AF-A0A3N4GEX8-F1
#
_entry.id   AF-A0A3N4GEX8-F1
#
_cell.length_a   1.000
_cell.length_b   1.000
_cell.length_c   1.000
_cell.angle_alpha   90.00
_cell.angle_beta   90.00
_cell.angle_gamma   90.00
#
_symmetry.space_group_name_H-M   'P 1'
#
loop_
_entity.id
_entity.type
_entity.pdbx_description
1 polymer ?
#
loop_
_entity_poly.entity_id
_entity_poly.type
_entity_poly.pdbx_seq_one_letter_code
_entity_poly.pdbx_strand_id
1 'polypeptide(L)'
;MGVYNFELEGENAMVGANTSLLGGLVAATTLFIVNMIFKNWMYRIPWFSKMLEGDAHLLVYEGKVNDANLQKSKITTNDLLEAIREHGLADVAEVKMAVLEVDGNISVIAGDKR
;
A
#
# COMPACT_ATOMS: atom_id res chain seq x y z
N MET A 1 3.07 -63.26 -11.38
CA MET A 1 3.18 -62.30 -10.28
C MET A 1 3.29 -60.93 -10.92
N GLY A 2 2.16 -60.24 -11.01
CA GLY A 2 1.99 -59.00 -11.77
C GLY A 2 2.40 -57.78 -10.96
N VAL A 3 3.31 -57.01 -11.51
CA VAL A 3 3.56 -55.61 -11.19
C VAL A 3 3.93 -54.95 -12.51
N TYR A 4 4.02 -53.63 -12.56
CA TYR A 4 4.23 -52.78 -13.73
C TYR A 4 2.93 -52.39 -14.47
N ASN A 5 2.52 -51.14 -14.22
CA ASN A 5 2.10 -50.14 -15.22
C ASN A 5 0.92 -49.24 -14.78
N PHE A 6 0.73 -48.96 -13.47
CA PHE A 6 -0.31 -48.01 -13.04
C PHE A 6 0.20 -46.60 -12.72
N GLU A 7 1.53 -46.38 -12.62
CA GLU A 7 2.08 -45.07 -12.26
C GLU A 7 2.13 -44.04 -13.42
N LEU A 8 2.05 -44.46 -14.69
CA LEU A 8 2.30 -43.58 -15.84
C LEU A 8 1.05 -42.85 -16.39
N GLU A 9 -0.14 -43.17 -15.88
CA GLU A 9 -1.39 -42.55 -16.35
C GLU A 9 -1.73 -41.24 -15.60
N GLY A 10 -1.26 -41.07 -14.36
CA GLY A 10 -1.54 -39.88 -13.54
C GLY A 10 -0.76 -38.63 -13.95
N GLU A 11 0.49 -38.79 -14.39
CA GLU A 11 1.37 -37.66 -14.76
C GLU A 11 0.96 -37.03 -16.10
N ASN A 12 0.58 -37.86 -17.08
CA ASN A 12 0.05 -37.44 -18.39
C ASN A 12 -1.35 -36.82 -18.30
N ALA A 13 -2.11 -37.12 -17.23
CA ALA A 13 -3.40 -36.52 -16.96
C ALA A 13 -3.28 -35.13 -16.29
N MET A 14 -2.21 -34.89 -15.53
CA MET A 14 -2.01 -33.64 -14.79
C MET A 14 -1.29 -32.56 -15.61
N VAL A 15 -0.47 -32.96 -16.59
CA VAL A 15 0.15 -32.05 -17.57
C VAL A 15 -0.41 -32.42 -18.94
N GLY A 16 -1.61 -31.89 -19.25
CA GLY A 16 -2.22 -32.08 -20.56
C GLY A 16 -1.22 -31.71 -21.66
N ALA A 17 -1.06 -32.61 -22.65
CA ALA A 17 -0.14 -32.50 -23.80
C ALA A 17 -0.48 -31.35 -24.78
N ASN A 18 -1.11 -30.28 -24.29
CA ASN A 18 -1.57 -29.12 -25.03
C ASN A 18 -1.08 -27.80 -24.39
N THR A 19 0.13 -27.75 -23.82
CA THR A 19 0.84 -26.47 -23.66
C THR A 19 1.43 -26.05 -25.00
N SER A 20 0.54 -25.83 -25.98
CA SER A 20 0.92 -25.33 -27.30
C SER A 20 1.62 -23.99 -27.13
N LEU A 21 2.74 -23.78 -27.84
CA LEU A 21 3.41 -22.47 -27.94
C LEU A 21 2.39 -21.35 -28.26
N LEU A 22 1.36 -21.69 -29.04
CA LEU A 22 0.25 -20.82 -29.37
C LEU A 22 -0.61 -20.49 -28.15
N GLY A 23 -0.89 -21.45 -27.26
CA GLY A 23 -1.58 -21.21 -25.99
C GLY A 23 -0.78 -20.31 -25.05
N GLY A 24 0.54 -20.49 -24.98
CA GLY A 24 1.43 -19.59 -24.24
C GLY A 24 1.43 -18.17 -24.81
N LEU A 25 1.48 -18.04 -26.14
CA LEU A 25 1.40 -16.74 -26.82
C LEU A 25 0.05 -16.05 -26.59
N VAL A 26 -1.05 -16.79 -26.68
CA VAL A 26 -2.39 -16.28 -26.41
C VAL A 26 -2.53 -15.81 -24.96
N ALA A 27 -2.03 -16.60 -24.00
CA ALA A 27 -2.05 -16.22 -22.59
C ALA A 27 -1.21 -14.96 -22.33
N ALA A 28 0.01 -14.89 -22.88
CA ALA A 28 0.89 -13.72 -22.74
C ALA A 28 0.27 -12.47 -23.37
N THR A 29 -0.33 -12.58 -24.56
CA THR A 29 -1.01 -11.48 -25.25
C THR A 29 -2.24 -11.01 -24.47
N THR A 30 -3.02 -11.96 -23.94
CA THR A 30 -4.18 -11.65 -23.09
C THR A 30 -3.73 -10.89 -21.84
N LEU A 31 -2.70 -11.37 -21.14
CA LEU A 31 -2.16 -10.70 -19.96
C LEU A 31 -1.63 -9.30 -20.30
N PHE A 32 -0.95 -9.14 -21.43
CA PHE A 32 -0.44 -7.85 -21.89
C PHE A 32 -1.57 -6.84 -22.14
N ILE A 33 -2.63 -7.27 -22.84
CA ILE A 33 -3.81 -6.44 -23.09
C ILE A 33 -4.50 -6.05 -21.78
N VAL A 34 -4.72 -7.02 -20.89
CA VAL A 34 -5.32 -6.76 -19.58
C VAL A 34 -4.47 -5.74 -18.81
N ASN A 35 -3.16 -5.94 -18.72
CA ASN A 35 -2.26 -5.00 -18.04
C ASN A 35 -2.29 -3.60 -18.66
N MET A 36 -2.34 -3.50 -19.99
CA MET A 36 -2.43 -2.22 -20.69
C MET A 36 -3.74 -1.48 -20.40
N ILE A 37 -4.87 -2.20 -20.40
CA ILE A 37 -6.19 -1.66 -20.04
C ILE A 37 -6.19 -1.19 -18.58
N PHE A 38 -5.72 -2.04 -17.66
CA PHE A 38 -5.63 -1.71 -16.23
C PHE A 38 -4.78 -0.48 -15.99
N LYS A 39 -3.60 -0.38 -16.61
CA LYS A 39 -2.74 0.81 -16.52
C LYS A 39 -3.47 2.06 -17.00
N ASN A 40 -4.02 2.03 -18.21
CA ASN A 40 -4.71 3.20 -18.77
C ASN A 40 -5.96 3.60 -17.96
N TRP A 41 -6.69 2.64 -17.40
CA TRP A 41 -7.82 2.90 -16.50
C TRP A 41 -7.35 3.53 -15.18
N MET A 42 -6.28 3.01 -14.58
CA MET A 42 -5.75 3.53 -13.32
C MET A 42 -5.31 4.99 -13.43
N TYR A 43 -4.67 5.38 -14.55
CA TYR A 43 -4.28 6.78 -14.79
C TYR A 43 -5.45 7.71 -15.11
N ARG A 44 -6.56 7.20 -15.65
CA ARG A 44 -7.73 8.03 -16.00
C ARG A 44 -8.68 8.28 -14.84
N ILE A 45 -8.53 7.56 -13.75
CA ILE A 45 -9.44 7.57 -12.62
C ILE A 45 -8.74 8.28 -11.45
N PRO A 46 -8.97 9.60 -11.24
CA PRO A 46 -8.23 10.39 -10.24
C PRO A 46 -8.43 9.90 -8.80
N TRP A 47 -9.53 9.21 -8.51
CA TRP A 47 -9.78 8.65 -7.18
C TRP A 47 -8.84 7.47 -6.87
N PHE A 48 -8.41 6.72 -7.88
CA PHE A 48 -7.47 5.60 -7.70
C PHE A 48 -6.06 6.13 -7.43
N SER A 49 -5.63 7.20 -8.11
CA SER A 49 -4.38 7.89 -7.82
C SER A 49 -4.37 8.45 -6.39
N LYS A 50 -5.44 9.12 -5.95
CA LYS A 50 -5.56 9.61 -4.57
C LYS A 50 -5.57 8.50 -3.52
N MET A 51 -6.12 7.33 -3.85
CA MET A 51 -6.12 6.17 -2.96
C MET A 51 -4.75 5.47 -2.90
N LEU A 52 -3.98 5.51 -3.99
CA LEU A 52 -2.66 4.88 -4.10
C LEU A 52 -1.49 5.76 -3.64
N GLU A 53 -1.58 7.08 -3.85
CA GLU A 53 -0.51 8.01 -3.47
C GLU A 53 -0.55 8.38 -1.98
N GLY A 54 -1.68 8.14 -1.30
CA GLY A 54 -1.89 8.42 0.13
C GLY A 54 -1.43 9.83 0.52
N ASP A 55 -2.32 10.81 0.50
CA ASP A 55 -1.93 12.20 0.81
C ASP A 55 -1.33 12.31 2.22
N ALA A 56 -0.13 12.90 2.35
CA ALA A 56 0.44 13.23 3.66
C ALA A 56 -0.43 14.28 4.37
N HIS A 57 -0.69 14.09 5.67
CA HIS A 57 -1.59 14.94 6.43
C HIS A 57 -0.85 15.70 7.54
N LEU A 58 -0.85 17.03 7.45
CA LEU A 58 -0.34 17.89 8.52
C LEU A 58 -1.24 17.76 9.77
N LEU A 59 -0.70 17.17 10.84
CA LEU A 59 -1.40 16.91 12.10
C LEU A 59 -1.19 18.04 13.11
N VAL A 60 0.01 18.62 13.15
CA VAL A 60 0.36 19.74 14.04
C VAL A 60 1.15 20.78 13.27
N TYR A 61 0.89 22.06 13.53
CA TYR A 61 1.69 23.17 13.04
C TYR A 61 1.83 24.25 14.12
N GLU A 62 3.07 24.60 14.47
CA GLU A 62 3.40 25.64 15.46
C GLU A 62 2.60 25.46 16.77
N GLY A 63 2.66 24.24 17.33
CA GLY A 63 1.97 23.87 18.56
C GLY A 63 0.45 23.71 18.47
N LYS A 64 -0.15 23.83 17.29
CA LYS A 64 -1.59 23.71 17.09
C LYS A 64 -1.97 22.44 16.36
N VAL A 65 -2.84 21.66 16.97
CA VAL A 65 -3.40 20.44 16.38
C VAL A 65 -4.39 20.81 15.26
N ASN A 66 -4.35 20.04 14.17
CA ASN A 66 -5.31 20.10 13.10
C ASN A 66 -6.33 18.96 13.25
N ASP A 67 -7.40 19.21 14.00
CA ASP A 67 -8.44 18.21 14.29
C ASP A 67 -9.11 17.67 13.03
N ALA A 68 -9.26 18.49 11.99
CA ALA A 68 -9.84 18.07 10.73
C ALA A 68 -8.98 17.01 10.03
N ASN A 69 -7.65 17.14 10.09
CA ASN A 69 -6.75 16.15 9.53
C ASN A 69 -6.64 14.91 10.43
N LEU A 70 -6.65 15.05 11.76
CA LEU A 70 -6.75 13.89 12.66
C LEU A 70 -7.99 13.04 12.35
N GLN A 71 -9.16 13.67 12.17
CA GLN A 71 -10.39 12.97 11.81
C GLN A 71 -10.31 12.29 10.44
N LYS A 72 -9.80 12.99 9.42
CA LYS A 72 -9.63 12.43 8.06
C LYS A 72 -8.70 11.22 8.06
N SER A 73 -7.63 11.30 8.84
CA SER A 73 -6.60 10.25 8.95
C SER A 73 -6.94 9.17 9.98
N LYS A 74 -8.06 9.30 10.70
CA LYS A 74 -8.47 8.39 11.79
C LYS A 74 -7.39 8.24 12.88
N ILE A 75 -6.63 9.32 13.13
CA ILE A 75 -5.64 9.39 14.19
C ILE A 75 -6.30 10.01 15.42
N THR A 76 -6.21 9.35 16.56
CA THR A 76 -6.71 9.91 17.82
C THR A 76 -5.70 10.88 18.42
N THR A 77 -6.16 11.73 19.33
CA THR A 77 -5.25 12.60 20.10
C THR A 77 -4.22 11.79 20.88
N ASN A 78 -4.57 10.60 21.36
CA ASN A 78 -3.64 9.73 22.09
C ASN A 78 -2.53 9.20 21.17
N ASP A 79 -2.88 8.76 19.95
CA ASP A 79 -1.90 8.28 18.96
C ASP A 79 -0.92 9.40 18.58
N LEU A 80 -1.44 10.63 18.39
CA LEU A 80 -0.61 11.80 18.13
C LEU A 80 0.34 12.10 19.30
N LEU A 81 -0.18 12.11 20.53
CA LEU A 81 0.64 12.35 21.73
C LEU A 81 1.67 11.25 21.95
N GLU A 82 1.34 9.99 21.66
CA GLU A 82 2.26 8.87 21.70
C GLU A 82 3.42 9.07 20.74
N ALA A 83 3.14 9.37 19.46
CA ALA A 83 4.16 9.66 18.46
C ALA A 83 5.06 10.85 18.84
N ILE A 84 4.48 11.90 19.44
CA ILE A 84 5.24 13.06 19.93
C ILE A 84 6.21 12.65 21.05
N ARG A 85 5.78 11.79 21.99
CA ARG A 85 6.64 11.26 23.05
C ARG A 85 7.72 10.32 22.55
N GLU A 86 7.43 9.51 21.54
CA GLU A 86 8.44 8.65 20.88
C GLU A 86 9.56 9.49 20.26
N HIS A 87 9.24 10.70 19.82
CA HIS A 87 10.20 11.69 19.31
C HIS A 87 10.84 12.57 20.42
N GLY A 88 10.60 12.26 21.70
CA GLY A 88 11.26 12.90 22.84
C GLY A 88 10.66 14.23 23.29
N LEU A 89 9.45 14.56 22.86
CA LEU A 89 8.72 15.78 23.25
C LEU A 89 7.57 15.43 24.21
N ALA A 90 7.30 16.28 25.20
CA ALA A 90 6.27 16.01 26.20
C ALA A 90 4.91 16.60 25.84
N ASP A 91 4.91 17.72 25.12
CA ASP A 91 3.70 18.46 24.76
C ASP A 91 3.65 18.80 23.26
N VAL A 92 2.44 18.87 22.70
CA VAL A 92 2.17 19.39 21.36
C VAL A 92 2.72 20.82 21.20
N ALA A 93 2.69 21.63 22.25
CA ALA A 93 3.23 23.00 22.23
C ALA A 93 4.72 23.07 21.86
N GLU A 94 5.47 21.98 22.05
CA GLU A 94 6.88 21.87 21.68
C GLU A 94 7.08 21.45 20.21
N VAL A 95 6.00 21.11 19.51
CA VAL A 95 6.03 20.61 18.12
C VAL A 95 5.89 21.76 17.14
N LYS A 96 6.89 21.94 16.28
CA LYS A 96 6.82 22.85 15.14
C LYS A 96 5.93 22.30 14.04
N MET A 97 6.07 21.01 13.76
CA MET A 97 5.34 20.34 12.70
C MET A 97 5.23 18.85 13.01
N ALA A 98 4.05 18.28 12.82
CA ALA A 98 3.88 16.83 12.74
C ALA A 98 3.07 16.47 11.50
N VAL A 99 3.52 15.46 10.75
CA VAL A 99 2.88 15.01 9.50
C VAL A 99 2.67 13.51 9.56
N LEU A 100 1.47 13.05 9.20
CA LEU A 100 1.23 11.65 8.87
C LEU A 100 1.70 11.41 7.44
N GLU A 101 2.74 10.61 7.30
CA GLU A 101 3.30 10.22 6.01
C GLU A 101 2.46 9.13 5.34
N VAL A 102 2.70 8.91 4.04
CA VAL A 102 1.98 7.94 3.20
C VAL A 102 2.09 6.51 3.72
N ASP A 103 3.23 6.19 4.35
CA ASP A 103 3.52 4.87 4.92
C ASP A 103 2.86 4.63 6.29
N GLY A 104 2.14 5.63 6.81
CA GLY A 104 1.46 5.60 8.10
C GLY A 104 2.31 6.05 9.29
N ASN A 105 3.58 6.39 9.09
CA ASN A 105 4.41 6.93 10.15
C ASN A 105 4.09 8.40 10.42
N ILE A 106 4.25 8.84 11.68
CA ILE A 106 4.14 10.25 12.04
C ILE A 106 5.55 10.82 12.18
N SER A 107 5.91 11.73 11.28
CA SER A 107 7.15 12.51 11.40
C SER A 107 6.91 13.70 12.32
N VAL A 108 7.84 13.99 13.23
CA VAL A 108 7.74 15.09 14.20
C VAL A 108 8.99 15.97 14.15
N ILE A 109 8.78 17.28 14.02
CA ILE A 109 9.82 18.30 14.05
C ILE A 109 9.60 19.17 15.30
N ALA A 110 10.61 19.21 16.17
CA ALA A 110 10.61 20.06 17.36
C ALA A 110 10.64 21.56 17.00
N GLY A 111 9.97 22.37 17.80
CA GLY A 111 10.10 23.83 17.80
C GLY A 111 11.46 24.27 18.34
N ASP A 112 11.88 25.48 17.95
CA ASP A 112 13.00 26.12 18.62
C ASP A 112 12.62 26.35 20.08
N LYS A 113 13.42 25.82 21.00
CA LYS A 113 13.33 26.16 22.42
C LYS A 113 13.61 27.66 22.55
N ARG A 114 12.57 28.43 22.89
CA ARG A 114 12.76 29.79 23.38
C ARG A 114 13.33 29.78 24.80
#